data_AF-A0A953M9N1-F1
#
_entry.id   AF-A0A953M9N1-F1
#
_cell.length_a   1.000
_cell.length_b   1.000
_cell.length_c   1.000
_cell.angle_alpha   90.00
_cell.angle_beta   90.00
_cell.angle_gamma   90.00
#
_symmetry.space_group_name_H-M   'P 1'
#
loop_
_entity.id
_entity.type
_entity.pdbx_description
1 polymer ?
#
loop_
_entity_poly.entity_id
_entity_poly.type
_entity_poly.pdbx_seq_one_letter_code
_entity_poly.pdbx_strand_id
1 'polypeptide(L)'
;MKTLTELLAADAARIKNDIGSLMSMSGLHREREYDSIVVLNTDGNHWWDDLPLEGRRLQSKILGEYVQYRDLVRVLIRGLTSDGAREFDEADDTITKHVEQQRATWCKTVQEAQTETLEAIDEIQGLLARLYRLYSPDGEAMVIPDTNALILGVPLGQWSFEWCEAFTVVLTPTVLAELDELKIAHRNPDVRTKAERVIRQIKEYGRRGDLRVGVPILSGRITARAIAVEPRMDESLPWLDAVNN
;
A
#
# COMPACT_ATOMS: atom_id res chain seq x y z
N MET A 1 -16.04 5.10 7.30
CA MET A 1 -14.73 5.29 6.63
C MET A 1 -14.11 3.91 6.50
N LYS A 2 -13.55 3.55 5.34
CA LYS A 2 -12.84 2.27 5.19
C LYS A 2 -11.37 2.47 5.54
N THR A 3 -10.76 1.53 6.27
CA THR A 3 -9.32 1.54 6.52
C THR A 3 -8.55 1.17 5.25
N LEU A 4 -7.26 1.49 5.20
CA LEU A 4 -6.40 1.06 4.09
C LEU A 4 -6.41 -0.47 3.91
N THR A 5 -6.37 -1.21 5.02
CA THR A 5 -6.45 -2.68 5.02
C THR A 5 -7.76 -3.19 4.42
N GLU A 6 -8.89 -2.55 4.73
CA GLU A 6 -10.19 -2.90 4.14
C GLU A 6 -10.27 -2.58 2.65
N LEU A 7 -9.62 -1.49 2.20
CA LEU A 7 -9.53 -1.15 0.78
C LEU A 7 -8.69 -2.20 0.04
N LEU A 8 -7.49 -2.51 0.54
CA LEU A 8 -6.61 -3.53 -0.04
C LEU A 8 -7.25 -4.92 -0.02
N ALA A 9 -8.02 -5.26 1.01
CA ALA A 9 -8.76 -6.52 1.07
C ALA A 9 -9.88 -6.57 0.01
N ALA A 10 -10.57 -5.45 -0.23
CA ALA A 10 -11.57 -5.36 -1.27
C ALA A 10 -10.95 -5.45 -2.68
N ASP A 11 -9.78 -4.84 -2.89
CA ASP A 11 -9.03 -4.95 -4.14
C ASP A 11 -8.56 -6.38 -4.38
N ALA A 12 -7.98 -7.03 -3.37
CA ALA A 12 -7.59 -8.43 -3.44
C ALA A 12 -8.80 -9.33 -3.77
N ALA A 13 -9.95 -9.13 -3.12
CA ALA A 13 -11.16 -9.92 -3.39
C ALA A 13 -11.66 -9.74 -4.83
N ARG A 14 -11.59 -8.52 -5.37
CA ARG A 14 -11.94 -8.22 -6.77
C ARG A 14 -11.01 -8.93 -7.74
N ILE A 15 -9.69 -8.83 -7.50
CA ILE A 15 -8.65 -9.50 -8.30
C ILE A 15 -8.86 -11.01 -8.29
N LYS A 16 -9.12 -11.62 -7.12
CA LYS A 16 -9.41 -13.06 -7.00
C LYS A 16 -10.62 -13.49 -7.83
N ASN A 17 -11.70 -12.71 -7.81
CA ASN A 17 -12.91 -13.01 -8.60
C ASN A 17 -12.62 -12.94 -10.12
N ASP A 18 -11.88 -11.92 -10.55
CA ASP A 18 -11.50 -11.77 -11.94
C ASP A 18 -10.53 -12.88 -12.39
N ILE A 19 -9.59 -13.30 -11.54
CA ILE A 19 -8.72 -14.46 -11.79
C ILE A 19 -9.53 -15.73 -11.96
N GLY A 20 -10.52 -15.98 -11.10
CA GLY A 20 -11.40 -17.14 -11.25
C GLY A 20 -12.13 -17.14 -12.60
N SER A 21 -12.54 -15.96 -13.07
CA SER A 21 -13.17 -15.79 -14.38
C SER A 21 -12.15 -16.01 -15.52
N LEU A 22 -10.93 -15.50 -15.40
CA LEU A 22 -9.85 -15.74 -16.37
C LEU A 22 -9.52 -17.23 -16.49
N MET A 23 -9.34 -17.91 -15.36
CA MET A 23 -9.01 -19.33 -15.31
C MET A 23 -10.10 -20.19 -15.94
N SER A 24 -11.38 -19.80 -15.83
CA SER A 24 -12.48 -20.51 -16.52
C SER A 24 -12.41 -20.45 -18.05
N MET A 25 -11.70 -19.48 -18.61
CA MET A 25 -11.47 -19.28 -20.05
C MET A 25 -10.09 -19.78 -20.51
N SER A 26 -9.30 -20.33 -19.59
CA SER A 26 -7.92 -20.76 -19.83
C SER A 26 -7.87 -22.27 -20.13
N GLY A 27 -6.86 -22.69 -20.89
CA GLY A 27 -6.58 -24.09 -21.17
C GLY A 27 -5.11 -24.41 -20.90
N LEU A 28 -4.84 -25.65 -20.53
CA LEU A 28 -3.48 -26.18 -20.39
C LEU A 28 -3.36 -27.47 -21.18
N HIS A 29 -2.28 -27.58 -21.94
CA HIS A 29 -1.90 -28.82 -22.59
C HIS A 29 -0.48 -29.21 -22.20
N ARG A 30 -0.23 -30.52 -22.10
CA ARG A 30 1.13 -31.03 -21.91
C ARG A 30 1.86 -31.01 -23.25
N GLU A 31 3.11 -30.54 -23.25
CA GLU A 31 3.94 -30.68 -24.45
C GLU A 31 4.12 -32.16 -24.78
N ARG A 32 3.98 -32.53 -26.05
CA ARG A 32 4.12 -33.93 -26.48
C ARG A 32 5.54 -34.39 -26.19
N GLU A 33 5.67 -35.52 -25.47
CA GLU A 33 6.95 -36.23 -25.37
C GLU A 33 7.34 -36.68 -26.79
N TYR A 34 8.48 -36.20 -27.29
CA TYR A 34 9.08 -36.74 -28.50
C TYR A 34 9.83 -38.02 -28.11
N ASP A 35 9.52 -39.16 -28.75
CA ASP A 35 10.09 -40.49 -28.45
C ASP A 35 11.64 -40.58 -28.47
N SER A 36 12.34 -39.52 -28.88
CA SER A 36 13.81 -39.48 -29.00
C SER A 36 14.48 -38.20 -28.49
N ILE A 37 13.75 -37.23 -27.96
CA ILE A 37 14.32 -35.95 -27.48
C ILE A 37 13.83 -35.65 -26.07
N VAL A 38 14.76 -35.59 -25.11
CA VAL A 38 14.50 -35.07 -23.77
C VAL A 38 14.80 -33.58 -23.77
N VAL A 39 13.76 -32.75 -23.73
CA VAL A 39 13.91 -31.31 -23.50
C VAL A 39 13.95 -31.08 -21.99
N LEU A 40 15.11 -30.66 -21.47
CA LEU A 40 15.22 -30.19 -20.08
C LEU A 40 14.71 -28.75 -20.04
N ASN A 41 13.41 -28.59 -19.78
CA ASN A 41 12.82 -27.29 -19.51
C ASN A 41 12.72 -27.07 -17.99
N THR A 42 13.32 -26.00 -17.50
CA THR A 42 13.20 -25.58 -16.08
C THR A 42 11.87 -24.92 -15.78
N ASP A 43 11.17 -24.45 -16.80
CA ASP A 43 10.01 -23.57 -16.67
C ASP A 43 8.69 -24.34 -16.61
N GLY A 44 8.69 -25.64 -16.93
CA GLY A 44 7.50 -26.48 -16.84
C GLY A 44 7.37 -27.49 -17.97
N ASN A 45 6.36 -28.34 -17.86
CA ASN A 45 6.01 -29.34 -18.87
C ASN A 45 4.57 -29.20 -19.40
N HIS A 46 3.84 -28.18 -18.94
CA HIS A 46 2.53 -27.79 -19.46
C HIS A 46 2.59 -26.37 -20.01
N TRP A 47 1.83 -26.11 -21.06
CA TRP A 47 1.75 -24.84 -21.76
C TRP A 47 0.31 -24.34 -21.77
N TRP A 48 0.16 -23.03 -21.63
CA TRP A 48 -1.13 -22.37 -21.74
C TRP A 48 -1.62 -22.33 -23.18
N ASP A 49 -2.91 -22.58 -23.36
CA ASP A 49 -3.59 -22.38 -24.62
C ASP A 49 -3.80 -20.89 -24.90
N ASP A 50 -4.00 -20.55 -26.17
CA ASP A 50 -4.33 -19.18 -26.56
C ASP A 50 -5.67 -18.73 -25.94
N LEU A 51 -5.62 -17.63 -25.19
CA LEU A 51 -6.83 -17.01 -24.64
C LEU A 51 -7.71 -16.42 -25.75
N PRO A 52 -9.05 -16.57 -25.66
CA PRO A 52 -9.98 -15.85 -26.53
C PRO A 52 -9.88 -14.33 -26.29
N LEU A 53 -10.42 -13.53 -27.21
CA LEU A 53 -10.37 -12.06 -27.12
C LEU A 53 -10.91 -11.52 -25.79
N GLU A 54 -11.99 -12.11 -25.28
CA GLU A 54 -12.55 -11.77 -23.97
C GLU A 54 -11.59 -12.09 -22.83
N GLY A 55 -10.96 -13.27 -22.86
CA GLY A 55 -9.92 -13.67 -21.91
C GLY A 55 -8.73 -12.71 -21.93
N ARG A 56 -8.24 -12.29 -23.10
CA ARG A 56 -7.14 -11.32 -23.23
C ARG A 56 -7.51 -9.94 -22.68
N ARG A 57 -8.76 -9.48 -22.86
CA ARG A 57 -9.22 -8.21 -22.28
C ARG A 57 -9.26 -8.28 -20.76
N LEU A 58 -9.78 -9.39 -20.22
CA LEU A 58 -9.81 -9.61 -18.78
C LEU A 58 -8.40 -9.73 -18.19
N GLN A 59 -7.50 -10.45 -18.86
CA GLN A 59 -6.08 -10.53 -18.50
C GLN A 59 -5.45 -9.15 -18.39
N SER A 60 -5.58 -8.29 -19.40
CA SER A 60 -5.03 -6.92 -19.35
C SER A 60 -5.60 -6.09 -18.21
N LYS A 61 -6.90 -6.25 -17.90
CA LYS A 61 -7.54 -5.59 -16.76
C LYS A 61 -6.93 -6.07 -15.44
N ILE A 62 -6.83 -7.39 -15.24
CA ILE A 62 -6.27 -7.99 -14.02
C ILE A 62 -4.82 -7.53 -13.84
N LEU A 63 -3.99 -7.58 -14.88
CA LEU A 63 -2.59 -7.14 -14.79
C LEU A 63 -2.48 -5.67 -14.39
N GLY A 64 -3.33 -4.79 -14.95
CA GLY A 64 -3.35 -3.37 -14.57
C GLY A 64 -3.76 -3.14 -13.11
N GLU A 65 -4.84 -3.79 -12.66
CA GLU A 65 -5.31 -3.70 -11.27
C GLU A 65 -4.31 -4.31 -10.29
N TYR A 66 -3.73 -5.46 -10.65
CA TYR A 66 -2.75 -6.17 -9.84
C TYR A 66 -1.43 -5.39 -9.70
N VAL A 67 -0.94 -4.74 -10.76
CA VAL A 67 0.26 -3.88 -10.67
C VAL A 67 0.05 -2.76 -9.65
N GLN A 68 -1.10 -2.08 -9.68
CA GLN A 68 -1.42 -1.03 -8.71
C GLN A 68 -1.49 -1.57 -7.28
N TYR A 69 -2.16 -2.71 -7.10
CA TYR A 69 -2.24 -3.40 -5.82
C TYR A 69 -0.85 -3.79 -5.30
N ARG A 70 -0.05 -4.47 -6.13
CA ARG A 70 1.31 -4.92 -5.82
C ARG A 70 2.20 -3.76 -5.41
N ASP A 71 2.19 -2.67 -6.17
CA ASP A 71 3.06 -1.52 -5.89
C ASP A 71 2.71 -0.88 -4.53
N LEU A 72 1.42 -0.76 -4.21
CA LEU A 72 0.96 -0.30 -2.90
C LEU A 72 1.42 -1.24 -1.78
N VAL A 73 1.22 -2.55 -1.95
CA VAL A 73 1.62 -3.52 -0.94
C VAL A 73 3.13 -3.52 -0.74
N ARG A 74 3.92 -3.49 -1.82
CA ARG A 74 5.39 -3.48 -1.78
C ARG A 74 5.93 -2.30 -0.96
N VAL A 75 5.33 -1.13 -1.07
CA VAL A 75 5.69 0.04 -0.25
C VAL A 75 5.41 -0.22 1.24
N LEU A 76 4.26 -0.83 1.56
CA LEU A 76 3.85 -1.08 2.95
C LEU A 76 4.71 -2.15 3.64
N ILE A 77 5.07 -3.23 2.92
CA ILE A 77 5.82 -4.36 3.49
C ILE A 77 7.32 -4.12 3.59
N ARG A 78 7.80 -2.96 3.16
CA ARG A 78 9.23 -2.65 3.12
C ARG A 78 9.92 -2.71 4.49
N GLY A 79 9.16 -2.53 5.57
CA GLY A 79 9.65 -2.69 6.94
C GLY A 79 9.78 -4.14 7.43
N LEU A 80 9.39 -5.13 6.62
CA LEU A 80 9.49 -6.55 6.98
C LEU A 80 10.95 -7.05 6.92
N THR A 81 11.17 -8.20 7.56
CA THR A 81 12.45 -8.92 7.47
C THR A 81 12.71 -9.39 6.03
N SER A 82 13.96 -9.77 5.75
CA SER A 82 14.33 -10.38 4.45
C SER A 82 13.47 -11.57 4.08
N ASP A 83 13.00 -12.34 5.08
CA ASP A 83 12.12 -13.47 4.86
C ASP A 83 10.73 -13.01 4.38
N GLY A 84 10.16 -11.97 4.99
CA GLY A 84 8.87 -11.43 4.55
C GLY A 84 8.92 -10.78 3.16
N ALA A 85 10.05 -10.17 2.80
CA ALA A 85 10.26 -9.65 1.44
C ALA A 85 10.33 -10.78 0.41
N ARG A 86 11.05 -11.87 0.74
CA ARG A 86 11.12 -13.06 -0.11
C ARG A 86 9.77 -13.75 -0.28
N GLU A 87 9.01 -13.91 0.81
CA GLU A 87 7.64 -14.44 0.76
C GLU A 87 6.76 -13.63 -0.19
N PHE A 88 6.87 -12.29 -0.16
CA PHE A 88 6.15 -11.44 -1.10
C PHE A 88 6.59 -11.63 -2.55
N ASP A 89 7.90 -11.64 -2.81
CA ASP A 89 8.43 -11.77 -4.17
C ASP A 89 8.07 -13.14 -4.79
N GLU A 90 8.07 -14.21 -3.99
CA GLU A 90 7.64 -15.56 -4.41
C GLU A 90 6.14 -15.59 -4.76
N ALA A 91 5.29 -14.98 -3.92
CA ALA A 91 3.87 -14.86 -4.18
C ALA A 91 3.58 -13.97 -5.41
N ASP A 92 4.27 -12.85 -5.55
CA ASP A 92 4.13 -11.92 -6.68
C ASP A 92 4.49 -12.56 -8.02
N ASP A 93 5.60 -13.30 -8.05
CA ASP A 93 6.04 -14.05 -9.23
C ASP A 93 5.03 -15.15 -9.59
N THR A 94 4.49 -15.86 -8.61
CA THR A 94 3.44 -16.88 -8.82
C THR A 94 2.19 -16.26 -9.47
N ILE A 95 1.69 -15.15 -8.92
CA ILE A 95 0.51 -14.47 -9.45
C ILE A 95 0.78 -13.95 -10.86
N THR A 96 1.91 -13.28 -11.08
CA THR A 96 2.27 -12.71 -12.38
C THR A 96 2.38 -13.80 -13.44
N LYS A 97 3.10 -14.89 -13.17
CA LYS A 97 3.26 -16.03 -14.09
C LYS A 97 1.93 -16.64 -14.51
N HIS A 98 1.04 -16.88 -13.55
CA HIS A 98 -0.25 -17.52 -13.81
C HIS A 98 -1.28 -16.59 -14.48
N VAL A 99 -1.22 -15.28 -14.23
CA VAL A 99 -2.08 -14.31 -14.91
C VAL A 99 -1.58 -14.02 -16.33
N GLU A 100 -0.26 -13.92 -16.54
CA GLU A 100 0.31 -13.65 -17.86
C GLU A 100 0.11 -14.82 -18.83
N GLN A 101 0.16 -16.07 -18.35
CA GLN A 101 -0.03 -17.28 -19.18
C GLN A 101 0.91 -17.37 -20.40
N GLN A 102 2.07 -16.70 -20.34
CA GLN A 102 3.04 -16.66 -21.46
C GLN A 102 4.16 -17.71 -21.35
N ARG A 103 4.27 -18.40 -20.22
CA ARG A 103 5.35 -19.35 -19.93
C ARG A 103 4.79 -20.75 -19.70
N ALA A 104 5.67 -21.75 -19.83
CA ALA A 104 5.36 -23.07 -19.34
C ALA A 104 5.07 -23.03 -17.83
N THR A 105 4.34 -24.02 -17.33
CA THR A 105 4.04 -24.21 -15.92
C THR A 105 4.21 -25.67 -15.52
N TRP A 106 4.48 -25.89 -14.24
CA TRP A 106 4.46 -27.21 -13.61
C TRP A 106 3.06 -27.62 -13.17
N CYS A 107 2.10 -26.69 -13.13
CA CYS A 107 0.69 -27.01 -12.87
C CYS A 107 0.15 -27.91 -13.99
N LYS A 108 -0.45 -29.03 -13.59
CA LYS A 108 -1.03 -30.03 -14.50
C LYS A 108 -2.42 -29.65 -14.96
N THR A 109 -3.10 -28.81 -14.19
CA THR A 109 -4.48 -28.40 -14.45
C THR A 109 -4.65 -26.91 -14.19
N VAL A 110 -5.63 -26.32 -14.89
CA VAL A 110 -5.97 -24.90 -14.69
C VAL A 110 -6.47 -24.65 -13.27
N GLN A 111 -7.16 -25.64 -12.67
CA GLN A 111 -7.64 -25.57 -11.29
C GLN A 111 -6.47 -25.49 -10.28
N GLU A 112 -5.39 -26.23 -10.53
CA GLU A 112 -4.18 -26.19 -9.69
C GLU A 112 -3.52 -24.80 -9.76
N ALA A 113 -3.32 -24.27 -10.96
CA ALA A 113 -2.79 -22.91 -11.14
C ALA A 113 -3.70 -21.83 -10.52
N GLN A 114 -5.02 -22.00 -10.62
CA GLN A 114 -5.98 -21.11 -9.96
C GLN A 114 -5.81 -21.16 -8.44
N THR A 115 -5.77 -22.35 -7.84
CA THR A 115 -5.59 -22.53 -6.39
C THR A 115 -4.28 -21.89 -5.92
N GLU A 116 -3.15 -22.19 -6.56
CA GLU A 116 -1.85 -21.61 -6.22
C GLU A 116 -1.86 -20.08 -6.30
N THR A 117 -2.51 -19.52 -7.33
CA THR A 117 -2.62 -18.06 -7.49
C THR A 117 -3.45 -17.42 -6.38
N LEU A 118 -4.57 -18.05 -5.98
CA LEU A 118 -5.43 -17.54 -4.92
C LEU A 118 -4.72 -17.62 -3.55
N GLU A 119 -4.00 -18.71 -3.30
CA GLU A 119 -3.16 -18.90 -2.11
C GLU A 119 -2.05 -17.83 -2.03
N ALA A 120 -1.37 -17.54 -3.14
CA ALA A 120 -0.37 -16.47 -3.20
C ALA A 120 -0.96 -15.09 -2.84
N ILE A 121 -2.19 -14.78 -3.27
CA ILE A 121 -2.86 -13.54 -2.85
C ILE A 121 -3.17 -13.57 -1.35
N ASP A 122 -3.61 -14.71 -0.81
CA ASP A 122 -3.83 -14.88 0.62
C ASP A 122 -2.54 -14.71 1.45
N GLU A 123 -1.40 -15.18 0.94
CA GLU A 123 -0.09 -14.97 1.57
C GLU A 123 0.28 -13.48 1.64
N ILE A 124 0.07 -12.72 0.56
CA ILE A 124 0.26 -11.27 0.54
C ILE A 124 -0.66 -10.59 1.55
N GLN A 125 -1.92 -10.99 1.64
CA GLN A 125 -2.84 -10.46 2.66
C GLN A 125 -2.40 -10.83 4.09
N GLY A 126 -1.84 -12.03 4.29
CA GLY A 126 -1.25 -12.47 5.55
C GLY A 126 -0.03 -11.65 5.97
N LEU A 127 0.83 -11.26 5.03
CA LEU A 127 1.95 -10.34 5.26
C LEU A 127 1.47 -8.97 5.76
N LEU A 128 0.46 -8.40 5.09
CA LEU A 128 -0.14 -7.12 5.51
C LEU A 128 -0.77 -7.20 6.91
N ALA A 129 -1.49 -8.29 7.19
CA ALA A 129 -2.10 -8.49 8.50
C ALA A 129 -1.04 -8.61 9.62
N ARG A 130 0.09 -9.29 9.35
CA ARG A 130 1.23 -9.36 10.28
C ARG A 130 1.82 -7.97 10.53
N LEU A 131 2.05 -7.20 9.47
CA LEU A 131 2.61 -5.85 9.58
C LEU A 131 1.71 -4.93 10.40
N TYR A 132 0.40 -4.94 10.14
CA TYR A 132 -0.55 -4.12 10.89
C TYR A 132 -0.53 -4.44 12.39
N ARG A 133 -0.52 -5.73 12.76
CA ARG A 133 -0.43 -6.15 14.18
C ARG A 133 0.86 -5.72 14.86
N LEU A 134 1.97 -5.65 14.12
CA LEU A 134 3.27 -5.21 14.67
C LEU A 134 3.29 -3.71 14.97
N TYR A 135 2.73 -2.88 14.09
CA TYR A 135 2.80 -1.42 14.24
C TYR A 135 1.63 -0.80 14.99
N SER A 136 0.48 -1.49 15.07
CA SER A 136 -0.68 -1.03 15.82
C SER A 136 -1.29 -2.16 16.67
N PRO A 137 -0.56 -2.68 17.67
CA PRO A 137 -1.06 -3.76 18.53
C PRO A 137 -2.32 -3.35 19.30
N ASP A 138 -2.41 -2.08 19.69
CA ASP A 138 -3.52 -1.51 20.47
C ASP A 138 -4.53 -0.73 19.60
N GLY A 139 -4.33 -0.66 18.28
CA GLY A 139 -5.25 0.03 17.37
C GLY A 139 -5.24 1.56 17.52
N GLU A 140 -4.10 2.17 17.89
CA GLU A 140 -4.00 3.61 18.09
C GLU A 140 -4.44 4.37 16.83
N ALA A 141 -5.42 5.26 17.00
CA ALA A 141 -5.89 6.12 15.93
C ALA A 141 -4.82 7.17 15.58
N MET A 142 -4.40 7.20 14.31
CA MET A 142 -3.47 8.21 13.80
C MET A 142 -4.20 9.14 12.83
N VAL A 143 -3.97 10.44 13.00
CA VAL A 143 -4.53 11.49 12.16
C VAL A 143 -3.38 12.27 11.55
N ILE A 144 -3.26 12.23 10.23
CA ILE A 144 -2.25 12.98 9.48
C ILE A 144 -2.98 14.17 8.83
N PRO A 145 -2.89 15.39 9.42
CA PRO A 145 -3.55 16.56 8.85
C PRO A 145 -2.79 17.07 7.63
N ASP A 146 -3.50 17.65 6.68
CA ASP A 146 -2.89 18.51 5.66
C ASP A 146 -2.64 19.92 6.21
N THR A 147 -1.91 20.74 5.46
CA THR A 147 -1.60 22.12 5.84
C THR A 147 -2.86 22.98 5.98
N ASN A 148 -3.88 22.74 5.15
CA ASN A 148 -5.14 23.47 5.20
C ASN A 148 -5.90 23.22 6.50
N ALA A 149 -6.02 21.97 6.95
CA ALA A 149 -6.69 21.61 8.20
C ALA A 149 -6.08 22.34 9.40
N LEU A 150 -4.75 22.50 9.40
CA LEU A 150 -4.04 23.24 10.46
C LEU A 150 -4.31 24.75 10.38
N ILE A 151 -4.36 25.32 9.17
CA ILE A 151 -4.55 26.77 8.94
C ILE A 151 -6.00 27.22 9.17
N LEU A 152 -6.99 26.35 8.95
CA LEU A 152 -8.42 26.65 9.16
C LEU A 152 -8.72 27.13 10.59
N GLY A 153 -7.83 26.82 11.55
CA GLY A 153 -7.72 27.57 12.79
C GLY A 153 -8.52 27.01 13.96
N VAL A 154 -9.03 25.79 13.86
CA VAL A 154 -9.54 25.03 15.00
C VAL A 154 -8.33 24.56 15.82
N PRO A 155 -8.18 24.96 17.10
CA PRO A 155 -7.09 24.50 17.95
C PRO A 155 -7.06 22.98 18.02
N LEU A 156 -5.86 22.38 17.91
CA LEU A 156 -5.70 20.91 17.94
C LEU A 156 -6.32 20.26 19.18
N GLY A 157 -6.28 20.93 20.34
CA GLY A 157 -6.91 20.45 21.57
C GLY A 157 -8.44 20.35 21.54
N GLN A 158 -9.09 20.90 20.50
CA GLN A 158 -10.54 20.85 20.28
C GLN A 158 -10.93 19.85 19.20
N TRP A 159 -9.97 19.18 18.56
CA TRP A 159 -10.26 18.20 17.53
C TRP A 159 -10.95 16.98 18.13
N SER A 160 -11.94 16.47 17.42
CA SER A 160 -12.74 15.32 17.82
C SER A 160 -13.20 14.58 16.57
N PHE A 161 -13.24 13.27 16.66
CA PHE A 161 -13.72 12.43 15.60
C PHE A 161 -14.74 11.44 16.16
N GLU A 162 -15.81 11.17 15.42
CA GLU A 162 -16.85 10.22 15.87
C GLU A 162 -16.35 8.78 15.95
N TRP A 163 -15.26 8.46 15.25
CA TRP A 163 -14.72 7.11 15.12
C TRP A 163 -13.60 6.79 16.11
N CYS A 164 -13.11 7.76 16.89
CA CYS A 164 -12.12 7.53 17.93
C CYS A 164 -12.26 8.51 19.10
N GLU A 165 -12.11 7.98 20.31
CA GLU A 165 -12.11 8.81 21.51
C GLU A 165 -10.76 9.51 21.72
N ALA A 166 -9.67 8.79 21.43
CA ALA A 166 -8.29 9.27 21.53
C ALA A 166 -7.52 9.02 20.23
N PHE A 167 -6.61 9.94 19.88
CA PHE A 167 -5.81 9.85 18.66
C PHE A 167 -4.48 10.61 18.75
N THR A 168 -3.53 10.22 17.90
CA THR A 168 -2.27 10.92 17.69
C THR A 168 -2.29 11.71 16.39
N VAL A 169 -2.06 13.02 16.50
CA VAL A 169 -1.84 13.92 15.37
C VAL A 169 -0.39 13.77 14.91
N VAL A 170 -0.20 13.33 13.68
CA VAL A 170 1.12 13.08 13.10
C VAL A 170 1.48 14.20 12.15
N LEU A 171 2.44 15.03 12.55
CA LEU A 171 3.00 16.12 11.75
C LEU A 171 4.11 15.55 10.86
N THR A 172 3.91 15.65 9.54
CA THR A 172 4.87 15.17 8.54
C THR A 172 5.85 16.29 8.15
N PRO A 173 7.06 15.96 7.65
CA PRO A 173 8.01 16.95 7.17
C PRO A 173 7.42 17.86 6.09
N THR A 174 6.65 17.29 5.16
CA THR A 174 5.98 18.02 4.07
C THR A 174 5.05 19.11 4.62
N VAL A 175 4.18 18.76 5.57
CA VAL A 175 3.24 19.74 6.18
C VAL A 175 3.99 20.82 6.95
N LEU A 176 5.06 20.46 7.65
CA LEU A 176 5.88 21.41 8.38
C LEU A 176 6.62 22.37 7.43
N ALA A 177 7.15 21.87 6.32
CA ALA A 177 7.83 22.67 5.30
C ALA A 177 6.85 23.64 4.62
N GLU A 178 5.68 23.16 4.21
CA GLU A 178 4.62 23.99 3.63
C GLU A 178 4.18 25.11 4.59
N LEU A 179 4.00 24.81 5.89
CA LEU A 179 3.69 25.83 6.89
C LEU A 179 4.80 26.89 7.00
N ASP A 180 6.07 26.48 6.96
CA ASP A 180 7.20 27.40 7.04
C ASP A 180 7.30 28.31 5.81
N GLU A 181 6.99 27.80 4.62
CA GLU A 181 6.88 28.60 3.40
C GLU A 181 5.70 29.57 3.46
N LEU A 182 4.53 29.10 3.87
CA LEU A 182 3.31 29.90 3.95
C LEU A 182 3.45 31.07 4.95
N LYS A 183 4.22 30.88 6.03
CA LYS A 183 4.57 31.95 6.98
C LYS A 183 5.29 33.13 6.32
N ILE A 184 6.12 32.86 5.31
CA ILE A 184 7.06 33.85 4.74
C ILE A 184 6.53 34.40 3.42
N ALA A 185 6.17 33.53 2.48
CA ALA A 185 6.03 33.86 1.07
C ALA A 185 4.57 33.97 0.60
N HIS A 186 3.58 33.58 1.41
CA HIS A 186 2.19 33.57 0.95
C HIS A 186 1.66 34.99 0.73
N ARG A 187 0.98 35.24 -0.41
CA ARG A 187 0.46 36.57 -0.79
C ARG A 187 -0.51 37.20 0.23
N ASN A 188 -1.38 36.39 0.82
CA ASN A 188 -2.41 36.86 1.77
C ASN A 188 -1.82 36.97 3.21
N PRO A 189 -1.82 38.17 3.83
CA PRO A 189 -1.35 38.39 5.20
C PRO A 189 -2.06 37.54 6.26
N ASP A 190 -3.34 37.25 6.08
CA ASP A 190 -4.12 36.46 7.04
C ASP A 190 -3.65 35.00 7.08
N VAL A 191 -3.28 34.46 5.91
CA VAL A 191 -2.72 33.11 5.80
C VAL A 191 -1.34 33.05 6.44
N ARG A 192 -0.48 34.06 6.21
CA ARG A 192 0.83 34.14 6.88
C ARG A 192 0.69 34.14 8.41
N THR A 193 -0.24 34.96 8.92
CA THR A 193 -0.52 35.07 10.36
C THR A 193 -1.04 33.74 10.93
N LYS A 194 -1.92 33.05 10.21
CA LYS A 194 -2.43 31.72 10.61
C LYS A 194 -1.32 30.67 10.62
N ALA A 195 -0.49 30.61 9.59
CA ALA A 195 0.64 29.69 9.51
C ALA A 195 1.66 29.95 10.63
N GLU A 196 1.98 31.21 10.90
CA GLU A 196 2.87 31.58 12.01
C GLU A 196 2.31 31.15 13.37
N ARG A 197 1.00 31.32 13.59
CA ARG A 197 0.33 30.87 14.81
C ARG A 197 0.41 29.35 14.99
N VAL A 198 0.17 28.57 13.92
CA VAL A 198 0.29 27.11 13.95
C VAL A 198 1.72 26.70 14.30
N ILE A 199 2.72 27.28 13.65
CA ILE A 199 4.15 27.00 13.93
C ILE A 199 4.49 27.31 15.39
N ARG A 200 4.01 28.43 15.93
CA ARG A 200 4.22 28.78 17.35
C ARG A 200 3.60 27.75 18.29
N GLN A 201 2.39 27.25 17.98
CA GLN A 201 1.74 26.19 18.76
C GLN A 201 2.55 24.88 18.73
N ILE A 202 3.00 24.46 17.54
CA ILE A 202 3.82 23.25 17.38
C ILE A 202 5.12 23.36 18.19
N LYS A 203 5.81 24.50 18.13
CA LYS A 203 7.02 24.76 18.94
C LYS A 203 6.75 24.71 20.44
N GLU A 204 5.60 25.21 20.88
CA GLU A 204 5.21 25.15 22.27
C GLU A 204 4.94 23.70 22.73
N TYR A 205 4.37 22.84 21.88
CA TYR A 205 4.30 21.40 22.18
C TYR A 205 5.70 20.78 22.28
N GLY A 206 6.61 21.10 21.35
CA GLY A 206 8.01 20.66 21.43
C GLY A 206 8.77 21.15 22.65
N ARG A 207 8.38 22.27 23.25
CA ARG A 207 8.94 22.73 24.54
C ARG A 207 8.49 21.83 25.71
N ARG A 208 7.29 21.24 25.63
CA ARG A 208 6.69 20.43 26.70
C ARG A 208 7.17 18.98 26.71
N GLY A 209 7.79 18.51 25.63
CA GLY A 209 8.34 17.16 25.52
C GLY A 209 8.89 16.86 24.14
N ASP A 210 9.37 15.63 23.94
CA ASP A 210 9.92 15.20 22.65
C ASP A 210 8.79 14.82 21.66
N LEU A 211 8.57 15.68 20.66
CA LEU A 211 7.59 15.44 19.59
C LEU A 211 7.86 14.16 18.80
N ARG A 212 9.07 13.61 18.78
CA ARG A 212 9.36 12.35 18.06
C ARG A 212 8.74 11.13 18.75
N VAL A 213 8.69 11.19 20.08
CA VAL A 213 8.06 10.18 20.93
C VAL A 213 6.56 10.41 21.00
N GLY A 214 6.15 11.68 21.16
CA GLY A 214 4.77 12.09 21.31
C GLY A 214 4.60 12.99 22.52
N VAL A 215 3.84 14.08 22.36
CA VAL A 215 3.56 15.05 23.41
C VAL A 215 2.06 15.18 23.60
N PRO A 216 1.52 14.99 24.82
CA PRO A 216 0.09 15.16 25.06
C PRO A 216 -0.33 16.61 24.84
N ILE A 217 -1.27 16.84 23.92
CA ILE A 217 -1.99 18.11 23.75
C ILE A 217 -3.13 18.18 24.77
N LEU A 218 -3.90 17.09 24.86
CA LEU A 218 -4.99 16.91 25.80
C LEU A 218 -4.84 15.53 26.43
N SER A 219 -4.61 15.50 27.75
CA SER A 219 -4.25 14.28 28.48
C SER A 219 -5.24 13.14 28.22
N GLY A 220 -4.70 11.96 27.85
CA GLY A 220 -5.49 10.76 27.57
C GLY A 220 -6.34 10.82 26.30
N ARG A 221 -6.26 11.89 25.51
CA ARG A 221 -7.14 12.09 24.35
C ARG A 221 -6.40 12.48 23.07
N ILE A 222 -5.51 13.46 23.12
CA ILE A 222 -4.85 13.99 21.91
C ILE A 222 -3.36 14.08 22.18
N THR A 223 -2.58 13.42 21.34
CA THR A 223 -1.11 13.47 21.36
C THR A 223 -0.62 14.08 20.04
N ALA A 224 0.40 14.94 20.10
CA ALA A 224 1.12 15.43 18.93
C ALA A 224 2.40 14.61 18.75
N ARG A 225 2.63 14.09 17.55
CA ARG A 225 3.87 13.43 17.17
C ARG A 225 4.39 14.01 15.87
N ALA A 226 5.68 14.30 15.79
CA ALA A 226 6.34 14.69 14.54
C ALA A 226 7.16 13.50 14.04
N ILE A 227 6.98 13.12 12.78
CA ILE A 227 7.85 12.16 12.11
C ILE A 227 8.95 12.90 11.36
N ALA A 228 10.19 12.46 11.53
CA ALA A 228 11.36 13.08 10.90
C ALA A 228 11.85 12.29 9.67
N VAL A 229 10.94 11.56 9.03
CA VAL A 229 11.25 10.73 7.86
C VAL A 229 10.65 11.39 6.65
N GLU A 230 11.51 11.90 5.77
CA GLU A 230 11.09 12.35 4.45
C GLU A 230 10.82 11.14 3.55
N PRO A 231 9.80 11.22 2.67
CA PRO A 231 9.54 10.16 1.70
C PRO A 231 10.72 10.04 0.74
N ARG A 232 11.26 8.83 0.62
CA ARG A 232 12.27 8.49 -0.37
C ARG A 232 11.58 8.16 -1.68
N MET A 233 11.53 9.13 -2.60
CA MET A 233 10.76 9.04 -3.84
C MET A 233 11.26 7.93 -4.77
N ASP A 234 12.57 7.65 -4.74
CA ASP A 234 13.21 6.51 -5.40
C ASP A 234 12.69 5.15 -4.91
N GLU A 235 12.02 5.13 -3.76
CA GLU A 235 11.54 3.93 -3.08
C GLU A 235 10.04 4.01 -2.79
N SER A 236 9.34 4.91 -3.49
CA SER A 236 7.90 5.14 -3.38
C SER A 236 7.16 4.47 -4.54
N LEU A 237 5.89 4.82 -4.71
CA LEU A 237 5.03 4.34 -5.80
C LEU A 237 5.58 4.84 -7.14
N PRO A 238 5.73 3.97 -8.16
CA PRO A 238 6.40 4.32 -9.42
C PRO A 238 5.64 5.37 -10.25
N TRP A 239 4.36 5.59 -9.93
CA TRP A 239 3.51 6.59 -10.56
C TRP A 239 3.44 7.91 -9.78
N LEU A 240 4.12 8.02 -8.64
CA LEU A 240 4.21 9.25 -7.84
C LEU A 240 5.46 10.04 -8.25
N ASP A 241 5.26 11.25 -8.77
CA ASP A 241 6.33 12.13 -9.23
C ASP A 241 6.58 13.26 -8.21
N ALA A 242 7.85 13.45 -7.83
CA ALA A 242 8.29 14.47 -6.88
C ALA A 242 8.08 15.91 -7.38
N VAL A 243 7.98 16.10 -8.70
CA VAL A 243 7.87 17.42 -9.35
C VAL A 243 6.41 17.81 -9.56
N ASN A 244 5.46 16.91 -9.32
CA ASN A 244 4.04 17.09 -9.64
C ASN A 244 3.24 17.55 -8.41
N ASN A 245 3.73 18.60 -7.73
CA ASN A 245 3.08 19.30 -6.61
C ASN A 245 2.58 20.69 -7.01
#